data_AF-L7CLE0-F1
#
_entry.id   AF-L7CLE0-F1
#
_cell.length_a   1.000
_cell.length_b   1.000
_cell.length_c   1.000
_cell.angle_alpha   90.00
_cell.angle_beta   90.00
_cell.angle_gamma   90.00
#
_symmetry.space_group_name_H-M   'P 1'
#
loop_
_entity.id
_entity.type
_entity.pdbx_description
1 polymer ?
#
loop_
_entity_poly.entity_id
_entity_poly.type
_entity_poly.pdbx_seq_one_letter_code
_entity_poly.pdbx_strand_id
1 'polypeptide(L)'
;MRRSDSTRLSRSSGFTLVELLVVIAIIGVMVGLLLPAVQSAREAARRMQCSNNMKQLGLAIHNYHSTFNMFPANIGSQTTTGSPYRGASWLVQILPQMEQSPLYEKLTFVDTDFSTQDAVNRNWEVLDNAIVPGFNCPSNPMQNYRDNNANGDTTAIGAPDTYKTQIVDYVGVAGYYYTPGVRQGEAGWQPGARGDGSRNVWTGYGWMQDAGIIGINNSKYRNPKFASILDGTSQTIAIGEHSAEMPHADKTRTDSRPSSHAGGAWNAGPSQHGWLGWTANITVPRWPINSIYSGNYTQLYGYTLHNGFRSNHVGGAMFTMGDGAVKFITDSIDFDDVFMAMNGRNDRFVYQYEF
;
A
#
# COMPACT_ATOMS: atom_id res chain seq x y z
N MET A 1 41.10 80.06 -15.66
CA MET A 1 39.66 80.14 -15.26
C MET A 1 39.06 78.74 -15.34
N ARG A 2 38.80 78.08 -14.20
CA ARG A 2 38.23 76.72 -14.08
C ARG A 2 36.74 76.87 -13.74
N ARG A 3 35.83 76.33 -14.56
CA ARG A 3 34.39 76.23 -14.26
C ARG A 3 34.16 74.97 -13.42
N SER A 4 33.47 75.11 -12.29
CA SER A 4 33.06 74.00 -11.43
C SER A 4 31.73 73.43 -11.91
N ASP A 5 31.71 72.14 -12.24
CA ASP A 5 30.48 71.37 -12.42
C ASP A 5 29.80 71.15 -11.07
N SER A 6 28.51 71.47 -10.99
CA SER A 6 27.68 71.19 -9.82
C SER A 6 26.89 69.90 -10.05
N THR A 7 27.26 68.85 -9.32
CA THR A 7 26.56 67.57 -9.28
C THR A 7 25.23 67.75 -8.52
N ARG A 8 24.09 67.53 -9.20
CA ARG A 8 22.77 67.50 -8.57
C ARG A 8 22.65 66.25 -7.70
N LEU A 9 22.59 66.43 -6.38
CA LEU A 9 22.26 65.37 -5.43
C LEU A 9 20.80 64.93 -5.66
N SER A 10 20.64 63.70 -6.12
CA SER A 10 19.35 63.01 -6.14
C SER A 10 18.82 62.90 -4.71
N ARG A 11 17.70 63.56 -4.41
CA ARG A 11 16.96 63.38 -3.15
C ARG A 11 16.35 61.97 -3.16
N SER A 12 16.88 61.05 -2.35
CA SER A 12 16.17 59.83 -2.03
C SER A 12 14.95 60.18 -1.17
N SER A 13 13.76 59.80 -1.60
CA SER A 13 12.56 59.83 -0.76
C SER A 13 12.70 58.78 0.34
N GLY A 14 12.75 59.22 1.60
CA GLY A 14 12.72 58.33 2.76
C GLY A 14 11.32 57.75 2.97
N PHE A 15 11.25 56.46 3.24
CA PHE A 15 9.99 55.74 3.50
C PHE A 15 9.47 56.08 4.90
N THR A 16 8.19 56.38 5.04
CA THR A 16 7.58 56.64 6.35
C THR A 16 7.23 55.32 7.05
N LEU A 17 7.25 55.34 8.40
CA LEU A 17 6.88 54.17 9.22
C LEU A 17 5.45 53.67 8.92
N VAL A 18 4.54 54.58 8.57
CA VAL A 18 3.16 54.25 8.19
C VAL A 18 3.10 53.52 6.85
N GLU A 19 3.85 53.95 5.85
CA GLU A 19 3.91 53.27 4.55
C GLU A 19 4.44 51.84 4.70
N LEU A 20 5.43 51.62 5.58
CA LEU A 20 5.94 50.28 5.86
C LEU A 20 4.90 49.40 6.55
N LEU A 21 4.20 49.93 7.54
CA LEU A 21 3.15 49.21 8.26
C LEU A 21 1.99 48.79 7.33
N VAL A 22 1.57 49.66 6.41
CA VAL A 22 0.49 49.33 5.46
C VAL A 22 0.93 48.23 4.49
N VAL A 23 2.16 48.30 3.97
CA VAL A 23 2.66 47.28 3.04
C VAL A 23 2.75 45.91 3.72
N ILE A 24 3.29 45.85 4.94
CA ILE A 24 3.35 44.56 5.66
C ILE A 24 1.94 44.06 6.01
N ALA A 25 0.98 44.95 6.30
CA ALA A 25 -0.41 44.56 6.55
C ALA A 25 -1.07 43.95 5.30
N ILE A 26 -0.88 44.56 4.12
CA ILE A 26 -1.41 44.03 2.85
C ILE A 26 -0.75 42.70 2.51
N ILE A 27 0.58 42.58 2.61
CA ILE A 27 1.29 41.31 2.40
C ILE A 27 0.80 40.26 3.39
N GLY A 28 0.63 40.63 4.66
CA GLY A 28 0.11 39.73 5.70
C GLY A 28 -1.29 39.20 5.38
N VAL A 29 -2.19 40.05 4.89
CA VAL A 29 -3.54 39.65 4.44
C VAL A 29 -3.46 38.74 3.21
N MET A 30 -2.68 39.11 2.20
CA MET A 30 -2.52 38.29 0.99
C MET A 30 -1.95 36.91 1.32
N VAL A 31 -0.88 36.83 2.12
CA VAL A 31 -0.28 35.56 2.54
C VAL A 31 -1.24 34.76 3.41
N GLY A 32 -1.97 35.42 4.31
CA GLY A 32 -2.97 34.79 5.17
C GLY A 32 -4.11 34.11 4.40
N LEU A 33 -4.54 34.70 3.28
CA LEU A 33 -5.57 34.12 2.41
C LEU A 33 -5.00 33.07 1.43
N LEU A 34 -3.76 33.24 0.97
CA LEU A 34 -3.14 32.35 -0.02
C LEU A 34 -2.60 31.06 0.58
N LEU A 35 -2.08 31.07 1.81
CA LEU A 35 -1.46 29.89 2.41
C LEU A 35 -2.43 28.70 2.56
N PRO A 36 -3.66 28.86 3.12
CA PRO A 36 -4.62 27.77 3.19
C PRO A 36 -5.02 27.26 1.80
N ALA A 37 -5.20 28.18 0.84
CA ALA A 37 -5.57 27.86 -0.53
C ALA A 37 -4.48 27.03 -1.22
N VAL A 38 -3.21 27.41 -1.12
CA VAL A 38 -2.08 26.67 -1.70
C VAL A 38 -1.96 25.27 -1.10
N GLN A 39 -2.19 25.10 0.21
CA GLN A 39 -2.14 23.78 0.82
C GLN A 39 -3.29 22.88 0.35
N SER A 40 -4.51 23.42 0.26
CA SER A 40 -5.66 22.68 -0.27
C SER A 40 -5.44 22.24 -1.72
N ALA A 41 -4.88 23.12 -2.55
CA ALA A 41 -4.56 22.82 -3.95
C ALA A 41 -3.47 21.74 -4.06
N ARG A 42 -2.43 21.80 -3.22
CA ARG A 42 -1.38 20.78 -3.17
C ARG A 42 -1.92 19.42 -2.77
N GLU A 43 -2.79 19.35 -1.76
CA GLU A 43 -3.39 18.07 -1.34
C GLU A 43 -4.33 17.51 -2.41
N ALA A 44 -5.12 18.37 -3.08
CA ALA A 44 -5.94 17.94 -4.21
C ALA A 44 -5.10 17.35 -5.34
N ALA A 45 -3.96 17.97 -5.66
CA ALA A 45 -3.03 17.46 -6.67
C ALA A 45 -2.41 16.11 -6.25
N ARG A 46 -1.96 15.97 -5.00
CA ARG A 46 -1.44 14.69 -4.48
C ARG A 46 -2.49 13.58 -4.51
N ARG A 47 -3.73 13.90 -4.14
CA ARG A 47 -4.87 12.98 -4.19
C ARG A 47 -5.18 12.53 -5.62
N MET A 48 -5.14 13.46 -6.58
CA MET A 48 -5.30 13.14 -8.00
C MET A 48 -4.19 12.21 -8.49
N GLN A 49 -2.93 12.47 -8.10
CA GLN A 49 -1.81 11.62 -8.47
C GLN A 49 -1.88 10.24 -7.81
N CYS A 50 -2.28 10.13 -6.54
CA CYS A 50 -2.56 8.85 -5.87
C CYS A 50 -3.65 8.07 -6.62
N SER A 51 -4.75 8.72 -7.00
CA SER A 51 -5.82 8.11 -7.79
C SER A 51 -5.31 7.61 -9.15
N ASN A 52 -4.41 8.35 -9.81
CA ASN A 52 -3.83 7.93 -11.09
C ASN A 52 -2.89 6.73 -10.92
N ASN A 53 -2.08 6.69 -9.86
CA ASN A 53 -1.23 5.53 -9.53
C ASN A 53 -2.07 4.27 -9.32
N MET A 54 -3.15 4.39 -8.54
CA MET A 54 -4.12 3.31 -8.33
C MET A 54 -4.80 2.87 -9.63
N LYS A 55 -5.12 3.82 -10.51
CA LYS A 55 -5.68 3.50 -11.83
C LYS A 55 -4.69 2.71 -12.68
N GLN A 56 -3.41 3.08 -12.67
CA GLN A 56 -2.35 2.34 -13.38
C GLN A 56 -2.21 0.92 -12.84
N LEU A 57 -2.24 0.73 -11.52
CA LEU A 57 -2.25 -0.60 -10.91
C LEU A 57 -3.47 -1.42 -11.32
N GLY A 58 -4.66 -0.81 -11.33
CA GLY A 58 -5.90 -1.43 -11.79
C GLY A 58 -5.83 -1.90 -13.25
N LEU A 59 -5.32 -1.04 -14.14
CA LEU A 59 -5.08 -1.40 -15.54
C LEU A 59 -4.04 -2.51 -15.66
N ALA A 60 -2.99 -2.49 -14.82
CA ALA A 60 -1.94 -3.49 -14.86
C ALA A 60 -2.45 -4.89 -14.48
N ILE A 61 -3.25 -5.01 -13.41
CA ILE A 61 -3.84 -6.30 -13.02
C ILE A 61 -4.87 -6.81 -14.05
N HIS A 62 -5.58 -5.91 -14.75
CA HIS A 62 -6.50 -6.25 -15.84
C HIS A 62 -5.77 -6.74 -17.08
N ASN A 63 -4.71 -6.03 -17.50
CA ASN A 63 -3.85 -6.44 -18.61
C ASN A 63 -3.17 -7.78 -18.31
N TYR A 64 -2.73 -7.99 -17.07
CA TYR A 64 -2.21 -9.28 -16.61
C TYR A 64 -3.28 -10.37 -16.77
N HIS A 65 -4.51 -10.12 -16.32
CA HIS A 65 -5.61 -11.07 -16.50
C HIS A 65 -5.91 -11.34 -17.98
N SER A 66 -5.86 -10.34 -18.85
CA SER A 66 -6.06 -10.52 -20.30
C SER A 66 -5.04 -11.51 -20.89
N THR A 67 -3.77 -11.41 -20.47
CA THR A 67 -2.69 -12.28 -20.94
C THR A 67 -2.73 -13.68 -20.32
N PHE A 68 -2.97 -13.77 -19.00
CA PHE A 68 -2.80 -15.02 -18.24
C PHE A 68 -4.11 -15.71 -17.83
N ASN A 69 -5.27 -15.12 -18.17
CA ASN A 69 -6.61 -15.61 -17.81
C ASN A 69 -6.83 -15.83 -16.31
N MET A 70 -6.13 -15.04 -15.48
CA MET A 70 -6.21 -15.02 -14.03
C MET A 70 -5.61 -13.72 -13.49
N PHE A 71 -6.07 -13.28 -12.32
CA PHE A 71 -5.43 -12.18 -11.60
C PHE A 71 -4.05 -12.60 -11.06
N PRO A 72 -3.11 -11.64 -10.91
CA PRO A 72 -1.82 -11.93 -10.30
C PRO A 72 -2.02 -12.32 -8.85
N ALA A 73 -1.26 -13.29 -8.39
CA ALA A 73 -1.32 -13.77 -7.01
C ALA A 73 -0.04 -13.42 -6.27
N ASN A 74 -0.15 -13.24 -4.96
CA ASN A 74 1.02 -13.05 -4.12
C ASN A 74 1.74 -14.38 -3.83
N ILE A 75 2.94 -14.27 -3.28
CA ILE A 75 3.86 -15.37 -2.95
C ILE A 75 3.23 -16.51 -2.10
N GLY A 76 3.52 -17.75 -2.48
CA GLY A 76 3.18 -18.98 -1.75
C GLY A 76 4.31 -19.48 -0.85
N SER A 77 3.98 -20.16 0.26
CA SER A 77 4.99 -20.71 1.18
C SER A 77 5.89 -21.76 0.55
N GLN A 78 7.15 -21.83 0.99
CA GLN A 78 8.08 -22.93 0.69
C GLN A 78 7.44 -24.31 0.88
N THR A 79 6.65 -24.48 1.94
CA THR A 79 5.93 -25.73 2.24
C THR A 79 4.89 -26.06 1.19
N THR A 80 4.29 -25.04 0.58
CA THR A 80 3.26 -25.17 -0.45
C THR A 80 3.86 -25.40 -1.83
N THR A 81 5.02 -24.81 -2.11
CA THR A 81 5.72 -24.90 -3.41
C THR A 81 6.71 -26.07 -3.47
N GLY A 82 7.07 -26.66 -2.33
CA GLY A 82 8.12 -27.68 -2.23
C GLY A 82 9.51 -27.15 -2.56
N SER A 83 9.67 -25.83 -2.62
CA SER A 83 10.90 -25.13 -3.01
C SER A 83 11.43 -24.32 -1.83
N PRO A 84 12.75 -24.32 -1.55
CA PRO A 84 13.34 -23.42 -0.56
C PRO A 84 13.25 -21.95 -1.02
N TYR A 85 13.01 -21.71 -2.31
CA TYR A 85 12.94 -20.40 -2.92
C TYR A 85 11.51 -19.86 -2.90
N ARG A 86 11.35 -18.67 -2.31
CA ARG A 86 10.06 -17.99 -2.28
C ARG A 86 9.91 -17.05 -3.49
N GLY A 87 8.78 -17.17 -4.16
CA GLY A 87 8.51 -16.50 -5.44
C GLY A 87 8.23 -15.00 -5.34
N ALA A 88 8.12 -14.38 -6.51
CA ALA A 88 7.80 -12.98 -6.68
C ALA A 88 6.39 -12.60 -6.17
N SER A 89 6.24 -11.40 -5.59
CA SER A 89 4.92 -10.86 -5.25
C SER A 89 4.09 -10.49 -6.48
N TRP A 90 2.80 -10.25 -6.29
CA TRP A 90 1.90 -9.82 -7.37
C TRP A 90 2.36 -8.53 -8.05
N LEU A 91 3.08 -7.64 -7.33
CA LEU A 91 3.64 -6.40 -7.85
C LEU A 91 4.74 -6.65 -8.88
N VAL A 92 5.60 -7.64 -8.63
CA VAL A 92 6.64 -8.05 -9.59
C VAL A 92 6.00 -8.62 -10.85
N GLN A 93 4.92 -9.39 -10.71
CA GLN A 93 4.23 -10.04 -11.82
C GLN A 93 3.57 -9.04 -12.79
N ILE A 94 3.20 -7.85 -12.32
CA ILE A 94 2.56 -6.82 -13.13
C ILE A 94 3.53 -5.78 -13.70
N LEU A 95 4.84 -5.88 -13.42
CA LEU A 95 5.83 -4.92 -13.92
C LEU A 95 5.78 -4.73 -15.45
N PRO A 96 5.64 -5.79 -16.29
CA PRO A 96 5.52 -5.59 -17.73
C PRO A 96 4.28 -4.77 -18.13
N GLN A 97 3.17 -4.91 -17.38
CA GLN A 97 1.95 -4.15 -17.59
C GLN A 97 2.01 -2.72 -17.03
N MET A 98 3.09 -2.38 -16.32
CA MET A 98 3.39 -1.04 -15.80
C MET A 98 4.54 -0.35 -16.55
N GLU A 99 4.80 -0.77 -17.78
CA GLU A 99 5.91 -0.25 -18.60
C GLU A 99 7.30 -0.47 -17.96
N GLN A 100 7.40 -1.43 -17.03
CA GLN A 100 8.65 -1.83 -16.37
C GLN A 100 9.21 -3.15 -16.94
N SER A 101 9.01 -3.44 -18.23
CA SER A 101 9.58 -4.62 -18.89
C SER A 101 11.10 -4.73 -18.77
N PRO A 102 11.90 -3.64 -18.96
CA PRO A 102 13.35 -3.71 -18.81
C PRO A 102 13.81 -4.06 -17.38
N LEU A 103 13.01 -3.71 -16.37
CA LEU A 103 13.27 -4.09 -14.98
C LEU A 103 12.90 -5.57 -14.75
N TYR A 104 11.76 -6.00 -15.27
CA TYR A 104 11.30 -7.39 -15.18
C TYR A 104 12.28 -8.38 -15.82
N GLU A 105 12.83 -8.05 -16.99
CA GLU A 105 13.78 -8.90 -17.72
C GLU A 105 15.12 -9.09 -16.99
N LYS A 106 15.48 -8.17 -16.08
CA LYS A 106 16.67 -8.30 -15.22
C LYS A 106 16.46 -9.20 -14.02
N LEU A 107 15.21 -9.50 -13.67
CA LEU A 107 14.90 -10.34 -12.52
C LEU A 107 15.08 -11.82 -12.88
N THR A 108 15.80 -12.52 -12.02
CA THR A 108 15.84 -13.98 -11.98
C THR A 108 14.58 -14.48 -11.25
N PHE A 109 13.95 -15.54 -11.76
CA PHE A 109 12.76 -16.16 -11.14
C PHE A 109 12.98 -17.61 -10.69
N VAL A 110 14.08 -18.23 -11.12
CA VAL A 110 14.45 -19.60 -10.80
C VAL A 110 15.57 -19.58 -9.75
N ASP A 111 15.50 -20.50 -8.79
CA ASP A 111 16.49 -20.66 -7.73
C ASP A 111 16.81 -19.36 -6.97
N THR A 112 15.82 -18.52 -6.69
CA THR A 112 16.04 -17.25 -6.00
C THR A 112 14.94 -16.94 -5.00
N ASP A 113 15.33 -16.48 -3.82
CA ASP A 113 14.41 -16.09 -2.75
C ASP A 113 14.13 -14.59 -2.77
N PHE A 114 12.95 -14.22 -3.25
CA PHE A 114 12.50 -12.82 -3.27
C PHE A 114 12.22 -12.24 -1.88
N SER A 115 12.19 -13.06 -0.81
CA SER A 115 12.00 -12.60 0.57
C SER A 115 13.29 -12.21 1.28
N THR A 116 14.45 -12.50 0.66
CA THR A 116 15.80 -12.23 1.18
C THR A 116 16.12 -12.96 2.50
N GLN A 117 15.35 -13.98 2.85
CA GLN A 117 15.37 -14.57 4.19
C GLN A 117 16.20 -15.85 4.26
N ASP A 118 15.72 -16.95 3.68
CA ASP A 118 16.24 -18.29 4.00
C ASP A 118 17.17 -18.83 2.92
N ALA A 119 16.99 -18.40 1.68
CA ALA A 119 17.82 -18.81 0.58
C ALA A 119 18.42 -17.58 -0.13
N VAL A 120 19.40 -17.85 -0.97
CA VAL A 120 20.07 -16.83 -1.79
C VAL A 120 19.07 -16.02 -2.62
N ASN A 121 19.16 -14.70 -2.51
CA ASN A 121 18.46 -13.76 -3.38
C ASN A 121 19.38 -13.33 -4.52
N ARG A 122 19.16 -13.84 -5.74
CA ARG A 122 19.92 -13.48 -6.94
C ARG A 122 19.54 -12.10 -7.51
N ASN A 123 18.48 -11.49 -6.99
CA ASN A 123 17.96 -10.20 -7.46
C ASN A 123 18.43 -9.02 -6.61
N TRP A 124 19.35 -9.23 -5.64
CA TRP A 124 19.77 -8.18 -4.71
C TRP A 124 20.24 -6.89 -5.42
N GLU A 125 21.02 -7.01 -6.50
CA GLU A 125 21.56 -5.87 -7.25
C GLU A 125 20.45 -5.06 -7.93
N VAL A 126 19.45 -5.76 -8.47
CA VAL A 126 18.28 -5.14 -9.09
C VAL A 126 17.44 -4.43 -8.02
N LEU A 127 17.19 -5.09 -6.89
CA LEU A 127 16.35 -4.56 -5.82
C LEU A 127 16.98 -3.35 -5.10
N ASP A 128 18.31 -3.30 -5.00
CA ASP A 128 19.05 -2.20 -4.36
C ASP A 128 18.71 -0.82 -4.93
N ASN A 129 18.49 -0.75 -6.25
CA ASN A 129 18.34 0.51 -6.97
C ASN A 129 16.98 0.67 -7.67
N ALA A 130 16.16 -0.38 -7.72
CA ALA A 130 14.90 -0.33 -8.46
C ALA A 130 13.86 0.51 -7.72
N ILE A 131 13.47 1.63 -8.35
CA ILE A 131 12.31 2.43 -7.98
C ILE A 131 11.30 2.34 -9.11
N VAL A 132 10.13 1.79 -8.83
CA VAL A 132 9.00 1.74 -9.75
C VAL A 132 8.12 2.96 -9.50
N PRO A 133 8.00 3.88 -10.49
CA PRO A 133 7.07 4.99 -10.41
C PRO A 133 5.63 4.47 -10.25
N GLY A 134 4.85 5.14 -9.41
CA GLY A 134 3.44 4.77 -9.20
C GLY A 134 3.19 3.73 -8.11
N PHE A 135 4.22 3.19 -7.45
CA PHE A 135 4.06 2.32 -6.28
C PHE A 135 3.96 3.06 -4.94
N ASN A 136 4.25 4.36 -4.91
CA ASN A 136 4.15 5.19 -3.72
C ASN A 136 3.07 6.26 -3.85
N CYS A 137 2.43 6.59 -2.74
CA CYS A 137 1.47 7.67 -2.63
C CYS A 137 2.21 8.99 -2.38
N PRO A 138 1.95 10.05 -3.17
CA PRO A 138 2.57 11.37 -2.95
C PRO A 138 2.22 12.03 -1.62
N SER A 139 1.14 11.60 -0.96
CA SER A 139 0.73 12.07 0.37
C SER A 139 1.36 11.24 1.51
N ASN A 140 2.19 10.23 1.22
CA ASN A 140 2.91 9.49 2.25
C ASN A 140 4.23 10.20 2.61
N PRO A 141 4.41 10.71 3.84
CA PRO A 141 5.67 11.30 4.30
C PRO A 141 6.68 10.24 4.78
N MET A 142 6.29 8.98 4.87
CA MET A 142 7.15 7.89 5.35
C MET A 142 8.24 7.55 4.32
N GLN A 143 9.33 6.95 4.79
CA GLN A 143 10.39 6.47 3.91
C GLN A 143 9.84 5.48 2.88
N ASN A 144 10.25 5.61 1.62
CA ASN A 144 9.85 4.72 0.52
C ASN A 144 10.87 3.61 0.25
N TYR A 145 11.82 3.40 1.15
CA TYR A 145 12.80 2.33 1.08
C TYR A 145 13.06 1.75 2.47
N ARG A 146 13.55 0.51 2.51
CA ARG A 146 14.12 -0.13 3.69
C ARG A 146 15.47 -0.74 3.38
N ASP A 147 16.31 -0.87 4.40
CA ASP A 147 17.54 -1.64 4.31
C ASP A 147 17.23 -3.13 4.57
N ASN A 148 17.67 -3.98 3.65
CA ASN A 148 17.59 -5.42 3.72
C ASN A 148 18.93 -6.01 4.11
N ASN A 149 18.94 -6.85 5.14
CA ASN A 149 20.11 -7.62 5.50
C ASN A 149 20.25 -8.80 4.54
N ALA A 150 21.38 -8.90 3.86
CA ALA A 150 21.70 -10.06 3.04
C ALA A 150 22.01 -11.27 3.95
N ASN A 151 21.44 -12.43 3.63
CA ASN A 151 21.85 -13.69 4.26
C ASN A 151 23.21 -14.17 3.71
N GLY A 152 23.82 -15.13 4.40
CA GLY A 152 25.15 -15.65 4.04
C GLY A 152 25.24 -16.18 2.61
N ASP A 153 24.17 -16.79 2.09
CA ASP A 153 24.17 -17.30 0.71
C ASP A 153 24.11 -16.16 -0.32
N THR A 154 23.46 -15.05 0.02
CA THR A 154 23.37 -13.85 -0.83
C THR A 154 24.68 -13.06 -0.80
N THR A 155 25.33 -12.94 0.36
CA THR A 155 26.67 -12.31 0.43
C THR A 155 27.74 -13.16 -0.24
N ALA A 156 27.62 -14.49 -0.22
CA ALA A 156 28.54 -15.40 -0.92
C ALA A 156 28.55 -15.21 -2.46
N ILE A 157 27.48 -14.67 -3.04
CA ILE A 157 27.41 -14.34 -4.47
C ILE A 157 27.76 -12.86 -4.77
N GLY A 158 28.29 -12.12 -3.78
CA GLY A 158 28.81 -10.77 -3.96
C GLY A 158 27.91 -9.62 -3.50
N ALA A 159 26.79 -9.90 -2.82
CA ALA A 159 25.96 -8.85 -2.24
C ALA A 159 26.65 -8.17 -1.05
N PRO A 160 26.41 -6.86 -0.82
CA PRO A 160 26.79 -6.20 0.42
C PRO A 160 25.99 -6.76 1.61
N ASP A 161 26.48 -6.53 2.84
CA ASP A 161 25.77 -6.92 4.07
C ASP A 161 24.34 -6.36 4.14
N THR A 162 24.15 -5.16 3.59
CA THR A 162 22.85 -4.49 3.49
C THR A 162 22.65 -3.84 2.13
N TYR A 163 21.44 -3.95 1.57
CA TYR A 163 21.03 -3.26 0.34
C TYR A 163 19.62 -2.70 0.47
N LYS A 164 19.26 -1.71 -0.33
CA LYS A 164 17.97 -1.02 -0.23
C LYS A 164 16.88 -1.75 -1.01
N THR A 165 15.63 -1.57 -0.63
CA THR A 165 14.49 -2.03 -1.42
C THR A 165 13.34 -1.07 -1.24
N GLN A 166 12.67 -0.73 -2.34
CA GLN A 166 11.50 0.15 -2.31
C GLN A 166 10.38 -0.47 -1.47
N ILE A 167 9.75 0.36 -0.63
CA ILE A 167 8.51 0.03 0.07
C ILE A 167 7.35 0.61 -0.71
N VAL A 168 6.25 -0.13 -0.81
CA VAL A 168 5.05 0.25 -1.57
C VAL A 168 3.91 0.70 -0.66
N ASP A 169 3.07 1.60 -1.16
CA ASP A 169 1.94 2.18 -0.42
C ASP A 169 0.59 1.61 -0.89
N TYR A 170 0.59 0.60 -1.75
CA TYR A 170 -0.61 -0.02 -2.30
C TYR A 170 -0.53 -1.54 -2.15
N VAL A 171 -1.62 -2.14 -1.68
CA VAL A 171 -1.62 -3.53 -1.22
C VAL A 171 -2.80 -4.26 -1.83
N GLY A 172 -2.58 -5.51 -2.21
CA GLY A 172 -3.66 -6.35 -2.73
C GLY A 172 -4.64 -6.77 -1.63
N VAL A 173 -5.91 -6.94 -1.98
CA VAL A 173 -6.94 -7.41 -1.06
C VAL A 173 -7.15 -8.91 -1.23
N ALA A 174 -6.82 -9.66 -0.17
CA ALA A 174 -6.90 -11.12 -0.16
C ALA A 174 -8.24 -11.65 0.36
N GLY A 175 -9.06 -10.82 1.01
CA GLY A 175 -10.35 -11.19 1.58
C GLY A 175 -10.77 -10.30 2.74
N TYR A 176 -11.77 -10.72 3.51
CA TYR A 176 -12.27 -10.07 4.73
C TYR A 176 -11.84 -10.81 6.01
N TYR A 177 -11.79 -10.15 7.18
CA TYR A 177 -11.37 -10.81 8.43
C TYR A 177 -12.46 -11.74 8.97
N TYR A 178 -13.71 -11.28 8.92
CA TYR A 178 -14.91 -12.03 9.26
C TYR A 178 -15.93 -11.86 8.15
N THR A 179 -16.76 -12.89 8.01
CA THR A 179 -17.88 -12.91 7.07
C THR A 179 -18.82 -11.74 7.36
N PRO A 180 -19.15 -10.92 6.35
CA PRO A 180 -20.10 -9.83 6.49
C PRO A 180 -21.45 -10.31 7.03
N GLY A 181 -22.10 -9.49 7.86
CA GLY A 181 -23.36 -9.86 8.52
C GLY A 181 -23.24 -10.88 9.66
N VAL A 182 -22.02 -11.34 9.99
CA VAL A 182 -21.77 -12.16 11.18
C VAL A 182 -21.18 -11.29 12.29
N ARG A 183 -21.92 -11.11 13.39
CA ARG A 183 -21.52 -10.22 14.48
C ARG A 183 -20.17 -10.61 15.08
N GLN A 184 -19.36 -9.61 15.42
CA GLN A 184 -18.09 -9.78 16.11
C GLN A 184 -18.30 -10.55 17.42
N GLY A 185 -17.88 -11.82 17.45
CA GLY A 185 -18.07 -12.73 18.58
C GLY A 185 -18.87 -14.00 18.29
N GLU A 186 -19.72 -14.00 17.26
CA GLU A 186 -20.57 -15.15 16.90
C GLU A 186 -19.88 -16.11 15.93
N ALA A 187 -19.01 -15.60 15.05
CA ALA A 187 -18.01 -16.40 14.33
C ALA A 187 -16.68 -15.64 14.35
N GLY A 188 -15.99 -15.70 15.49
CA GLY A 188 -14.61 -15.24 15.58
C GLY A 188 -13.73 -15.92 14.52
N TRP A 189 -12.61 -15.29 14.17
CA TRP A 189 -11.56 -15.94 13.37
C TRP A 189 -11.26 -17.32 14.00
N GLN A 190 -11.49 -18.39 13.25
CA GLN A 190 -11.30 -19.78 13.69
C GLN A 190 -10.46 -20.51 12.62
N PRO A 191 -9.32 -21.11 12.97
CA PRO A 191 -8.60 -22.00 12.05
C PRO A 191 -9.51 -23.17 11.64
N GLY A 192 -9.85 -23.28 10.37
CA GLY A 192 -10.82 -24.27 9.88
C GLY A 192 -11.94 -23.65 9.04
N ALA A 193 -12.65 -24.48 8.27
CA ALA A 193 -13.66 -24.04 7.31
C ALA A 193 -14.84 -23.33 8.00
N ARG A 194 -15.29 -22.20 7.42
CA ARG A 194 -16.52 -21.52 7.82
C ARG A 194 -17.71 -22.09 7.05
N GLY A 195 -18.91 -21.96 7.63
CA GLY A 195 -20.17 -22.47 7.05
C GLY A 195 -20.64 -21.74 5.78
N ASP A 196 -19.98 -20.63 5.41
CA ASP A 196 -20.23 -19.81 4.22
C ASP A 196 -19.43 -20.27 2.98
N GLY A 197 -18.61 -21.32 3.10
CA GLY A 197 -17.74 -21.80 2.03
C GLY A 197 -16.40 -21.08 1.92
N SER A 198 -16.20 -19.98 2.67
CA SER A 198 -14.88 -19.38 2.87
C SER A 198 -14.05 -20.26 3.82
N ARG A 199 -12.75 -20.36 3.57
CA ARG A 199 -11.84 -21.14 4.42
C ARG A 199 -10.65 -20.27 4.77
N ASN A 200 -10.34 -20.19 6.06
CA ASN A 200 -9.04 -19.69 6.48
C ASN A 200 -7.96 -20.60 5.91
N VAL A 201 -7.06 -20.01 5.13
CA VAL A 201 -5.97 -20.72 4.48
C VAL A 201 -4.70 -20.41 5.26
N TRP A 202 -4.04 -21.46 5.74
CA TRP A 202 -2.64 -21.34 6.10
C TRP A 202 -1.83 -21.22 4.82
N THR A 203 -1.21 -20.07 4.62
CA THR A 203 -0.44 -19.82 3.40
C THR A 203 1.04 -20.06 3.60
N GLY A 204 1.42 -20.47 4.82
CA GLY A 204 2.79 -20.53 5.35
C GLY A 204 3.45 -19.18 5.60
N TYR A 205 2.73 -18.07 5.30
CA TYR A 205 3.07 -16.70 5.70
C TYR A 205 2.01 -16.12 6.64
N GLY A 206 1.09 -16.96 7.09
CA GLY A 206 0.01 -16.54 7.94
C GLY A 206 -1.31 -17.16 7.53
N TRP A 207 -2.24 -17.07 8.45
CA TRP A 207 -3.62 -17.38 8.22
C TRP A 207 -4.34 -16.15 7.71
N MET A 208 -5.13 -16.36 6.67
CA MET A 208 -6.04 -15.35 6.14
C MET A 208 -7.18 -16.00 5.41
N GLN A 209 -8.17 -15.19 5.06
CA GLN A 209 -9.17 -15.60 4.09
C GLN A 209 -8.63 -15.43 2.68
N ASP A 210 -8.86 -16.42 1.81
CA ASP A 210 -8.59 -16.35 0.37
C ASP A 210 -9.91 -16.15 -0.37
N ALA A 211 -10.47 -14.95 -0.22
CA ALA A 211 -11.78 -14.55 -0.73
C ALA A 211 -11.75 -13.25 -1.54
N GLY A 212 -10.61 -12.58 -1.66
CA GLY A 212 -10.44 -11.31 -2.39
C GLY A 212 -9.89 -11.51 -3.80
N ILE A 213 -9.68 -10.43 -4.54
CA ILE A 213 -9.24 -10.49 -5.95
C ILE A 213 -7.75 -10.85 -6.06
N ILE A 214 -6.91 -10.35 -5.16
CA ILE A 214 -5.46 -10.62 -5.15
C ILE A 214 -5.19 -11.71 -4.11
N GLY A 215 -5.23 -12.96 -4.58
CA GLY A 215 -5.02 -14.15 -3.74
C GLY A 215 -3.54 -14.45 -3.46
N ILE A 216 -3.29 -15.60 -2.84
CA ILE A 216 -1.94 -16.17 -2.68
C ILE A 216 -1.83 -17.42 -3.54
N ASN A 217 -0.69 -17.56 -4.21
CA ASN A 217 -0.33 -18.78 -4.91
C ASN A 217 -0.20 -19.94 -3.90
N ASN A 218 -1.12 -20.90 -3.95
CA ASN A 218 -1.03 -22.09 -3.12
C ASN A 218 -1.60 -23.33 -3.85
N SER A 219 -1.25 -24.53 -3.38
CA SER A 219 -1.63 -25.79 -4.01
C SER A 219 -3.13 -26.11 -3.93
N LYS A 220 -3.90 -25.35 -3.14
CA LYS A 220 -5.34 -25.60 -2.88
C LYS A 220 -6.27 -24.65 -3.64
N TYR A 221 -5.84 -23.43 -3.93
CA TYR A 221 -6.68 -22.39 -4.54
C TYR A 221 -6.06 -21.89 -5.83
N ARG A 222 -6.88 -21.85 -6.88
CA ARG A 222 -6.49 -21.31 -8.18
C ARG A 222 -6.57 -19.79 -8.12
N ASN A 223 -5.64 -19.12 -8.79
CA ASN A 223 -5.64 -17.66 -8.91
C ASN A 223 -7.03 -17.17 -9.39
N PRO A 224 -7.61 -16.15 -8.73
CA PRO A 224 -8.94 -15.65 -9.06
C PRO A 224 -9.06 -15.24 -10.52
N LYS A 225 -10.27 -15.33 -11.06
CA LYS A 225 -10.62 -14.85 -12.41
C LYS A 225 -11.77 -13.85 -12.31
N PHE A 226 -12.02 -13.07 -13.34
CA PHE A 226 -13.23 -12.22 -13.37
C PHE A 226 -14.52 -13.01 -13.08
N ALA A 227 -14.64 -14.22 -13.61
CA ALA A 227 -15.79 -15.09 -13.37
C ALA A 227 -15.96 -15.55 -11.90
N SER A 228 -14.94 -15.40 -11.06
CA SER A 228 -15.03 -15.71 -9.63
C SER A 228 -15.52 -14.55 -8.77
N ILE A 229 -15.70 -13.36 -9.35
CA ILE A 229 -16.20 -12.16 -8.66
C ILE A 229 -17.73 -12.14 -8.79
N LEU A 230 -18.40 -12.92 -7.96
CA LEU A 230 -19.86 -13.10 -7.95
C LEU A 230 -20.59 -11.90 -7.34
N ASP A 231 -19.92 -11.13 -6.48
CA ASP A 231 -20.51 -9.99 -5.75
C ASP A 231 -20.52 -8.70 -6.59
N GLY A 232 -19.97 -8.78 -7.81
CA GLY A 232 -19.88 -7.69 -8.78
C GLY A 232 -18.52 -6.99 -8.77
N THR A 233 -17.94 -6.82 -9.96
CA THR A 233 -16.60 -6.23 -10.13
C THR A 233 -16.53 -4.78 -9.66
N SER A 234 -17.63 -4.03 -9.70
CA SER A 234 -17.71 -2.64 -9.24
C SER A 234 -17.88 -2.48 -7.71
N GLN A 235 -18.13 -3.60 -7.01
CA GLN A 235 -18.39 -3.66 -5.57
C GLN A 235 -17.28 -4.37 -4.79
N THR A 236 -16.48 -5.24 -5.44
CA THR A 236 -15.32 -5.87 -4.82
C THR A 236 -14.05 -5.03 -4.98
N ILE A 237 -13.34 -4.78 -3.88
CA ILE A 237 -12.05 -4.11 -3.84
C ILE A 237 -10.94 -5.08 -4.26
N ALA A 238 -10.07 -4.62 -5.17
CA ALA A 238 -8.88 -5.36 -5.60
C ALA A 238 -7.60 -4.89 -4.89
N ILE A 239 -7.43 -3.57 -4.76
CA ILE A 239 -6.22 -2.94 -4.22
C ILE A 239 -6.66 -1.81 -3.29
N GLY A 240 -6.01 -1.69 -2.14
CA GLY A 240 -6.23 -0.58 -1.22
C GLY A 240 -4.95 0.16 -0.86
N GLU A 241 -5.12 1.38 -0.38
CA GLU A 241 -4.03 2.27 0.03
C GLU A 241 -3.56 2.00 1.47
N HIS A 242 -2.25 2.08 1.65
CA HIS A 242 -1.50 1.93 2.90
C HIS A 242 -0.40 3.01 2.94
N SER A 243 -0.81 4.28 2.99
CA SER A 243 0.07 5.45 2.81
C SER A 243 0.24 6.31 4.06
N ALA A 244 0.00 5.74 5.25
CA ALA A 244 0.11 6.45 6.51
C ALA A 244 0.60 5.58 7.67
N GLU A 245 1.21 6.24 8.65
CA GLU A 245 1.63 5.62 9.90
C GLU A 245 0.40 5.19 10.73
N MET A 246 0.57 4.13 11.51
CA MET A 246 -0.40 3.68 12.49
C MET A 246 -0.24 4.47 13.79
N PRO A 247 -1.20 5.32 14.19
CA PRO A 247 -1.19 5.94 15.50
C PRO A 247 -1.62 4.95 16.58
N HIS A 248 -0.89 4.98 17.70
CA HIS A 248 -1.14 4.19 18.90
C HIS A 248 -1.81 5.05 19.97
N ALA A 249 -2.51 4.40 20.90
CA ALA A 249 -3.16 5.04 22.04
C ALA A 249 -2.16 5.78 22.95
N ASP A 250 -0.90 5.33 22.97
CA ASP A 250 0.21 5.98 23.67
C ASP A 250 0.84 7.16 22.89
N LYS A 251 0.23 7.55 21.77
CA LYS A 251 0.67 8.60 20.83
C LYS A 251 1.93 8.27 20.02
N THR A 252 2.47 7.06 20.15
CA THR A 252 3.51 6.60 19.22
C THR A 252 2.92 6.36 17.83
N ARG A 253 3.77 6.37 16.81
CA ARG A 253 3.39 6.15 15.42
C ARG A 253 4.35 5.19 14.78
N THR A 254 3.85 4.25 13.99
CA THR A 254 4.70 3.24 13.37
C THR A 254 4.28 2.87 11.97
N ASP A 255 5.24 2.41 11.18
CA ASP A 255 4.94 1.84 9.87
C ASP A 255 4.16 0.54 10.04
N SER A 256 2.99 0.46 9.41
CA SER A 256 2.14 -0.73 9.37
C SER A 256 1.85 -1.20 7.95
N ARG A 257 2.56 -0.66 6.95
CA ARG A 257 2.48 -1.15 5.57
C ARG A 257 2.75 -2.65 5.60
N PRO A 258 1.84 -3.46 5.03
CA PRO A 258 2.03 -4.89 5.03
C PRO A 258 3.24 -5.21 4.16
N SER A 259 3.76 -6.43 4.34
CA SER A 259 4.87 -7.00 3.58
C SER A 259 6.21 -7.01 4.29
N SER A 260 6.31 -7.62 5.47
CA SER A 260 7.57 -7.93 6.17
C SER A 260 8.34 -9.11 5.52
N HIS A 261 8.87 -10.03 6.34
CA HIS A 261 9.62 -11.25 6.03
C HIS A 261 9.04 -12.16 4.91
N ALA A 262 7.77 -12.00 4.53
CA ALA A 262 7.11 -12.83 3.52
C ALA A 262 6.86 -12.11 2.19
N GLY A 263 7.20 -10.83 2.07
CA GLY A 263 6.92 -10.05 0.88
C GLY A 263 7.94 -10.27 -0.22
N GLY A 264 7.60 -11.05 -1.23
CA GLY A 264 8.50 -11.25 -2.38
C GLY A 264 8.77 -9.94 -3.12
N ALA A 265 9.90 -9.27 -2.86
CA ALA A 265 10.30 -7.94 -3.32
C ALA A 265 9.24 -6.82 -3.19
N TRP A 266 9.71 -5.56 -3.23
CA TRP A 266 8.87 -4.37 -3.01
C TRP A 266 8.10 -4.39 -1.70
N ASN A 267 8.77 -4.88 -0.66
CA ASN A 267 8.12 -5.25 0.57
C ASN A 267 8.47 -4.25 1.67
N ALA A 268 7.50 -3.96 2.53
CA ALA A 268 7.65 -3.12 3.70
C ALA A 268 8.39 -3.84 4.86
N GLY A 269 8.47 -3.19 6.00
CA GLY A 269 8.87 -3.85 7.23
C GLY A 269 8.18 -3.06 8.31
N PRO A 270 7.05 -3.51 8.85
CA PRO A 270 6.42 -2.73 9.89
C PRO A 270 7.38 -2.68 11.08
N SER A 271 7.71 -1.48 11.54
CA SER A 271 8.75 -1.24 12.55
C SER A 271 8.43 -1.84 13.92
N GLN A 272 7.27 -2.47 14.09
CA GLN A 272 6.78 -3.01 15.36
C GLN A 272 6.80 -4.52 15.51
N HIS A 273 7.10 -5.29 14.47
CA HIS A 273 6.87 -6.73 14.55
C HIS A 273 8.14 -7.49 14.93
N GLY A 274 8.54 -7.31 16.19
CA GLY A 274 9.22 -8.39 16.89
C GLY A 274 8.28 -9.59 16.98
N TRP A 275 8.61 -10.65 16.27
CA TRP A 275 8.25 -12.06 16.52
C TRP A 275 7.09 -12.75 15.76
N LEU A 276 6.03 -12.12 15.21
CA LEU A 276 4.84 -12.91 14.82
C LEU A 276 4.07 -12.62 13.51
N GLY A 277 4.36 -11.55 12.76
CA GLY A 277 3.57 -11.22 11.55
C GLY A 277 4.35 -11.46 10.26
N TRP A 278 4.08 -12.55 9.54
CA TRP A 278 4.69 -12.85 8.23
C TRP A 278 3.93 -12.14 7.10
N THR A 279 3.76 -10.82 7.19
CA THR A 279 2.96 -10.07 6.20
C THR A 279 3.62 -10.05 4.82
N ALA A 280 2.81 -10.15 3.76
CA ALA A 280 3.20 -10.02 2.35
C ALA A 280 2.54 -8.76 1.75
N ASN A 281 2.73 -8.47 0.45
CA ASN A 281 2.13 -7.31 -0.25
C ASN A 281 0.58 -7.35 -0.39
N ILE A 282 -0.11 -7.99 0.53
CA ILE A 282 -1.57 -8.14 0.59
C ILE A 282 -2.05 -7.97 2.02
N THR A 283 -3.33 -7.66 2.17
CA THR A 283 -3.96 -7.57 3.49
C THR A 283 -5.36 -8.16 3.48
N VAL A 284 -5.82 -8.47 4.68
CA VAL A 284 -7.21 -8.73 5.01
C VAL A 284 -7.60 -7.72 6.10
N PRO A 285 -8.45 -6.72 5.82
CA PRO A 285 -8.75 -5.69 6.79
C PRO A 285 -9.49 -6.26 7.99
N ARG A 286 -9.03 -5.87 9.16
CA ARG A 286 -9.63 -6.23 10.46
C ARG A 286 -10.13 -5.02 11.23
N TRP A 287 -9.62 -3.85 10.89
CA TRP A 287 -9.92 -2.59 11.57
C TRP A 287 -10.38 -1.54 10.57
N PRO A 288 -11.23 -0.59 10.99
CA PRO A 288 -11.65 0.54 10.17
C PRO A 288 -10.49 1.30 9.56
N ILE A 289 -10.75 1.95 8.42
CA ILE A 289 -9.80 2.84 7.74
C ILE A 289 -9.31 3.89 8.75
N ASN A 290 -7.99 4.12 8.79
CA ASN A 290 -7.37 5.11 9.68
C ASN A 290 -7.61 4.90 11.19
N SER A 291 -8.05 3.71 11.62
CA SER A 291 -8.30 3.39 13.03
C SER A 291 -7.09 3.66 13.95
N ILE A 292 -7.37 4.23 15.12
CA ILE A 292 -6.39 4.37 16.21
C ILE A 292 -6.24 3.03 16.91
N TYR A 293 -5.01 2.68 17.23
CA TYR A 293 -4.68 1.39 17.78
C TYR A 293 -4.59 1.42 19.32
N SER A 294 -5.34 0.56 20.03
CA SER A 294 -5.22 0.36 21.49
C SER A 294 -5.07 -1.13 21.85
N GLY A 295 -3.96 -1.52 22.46
CA GLY A 295 -3.74 -2.89 22.97
C GLY A 295 -2.66 -3.68 22.24
N ASN A 296 -2.51 -4.98 22.52
CA ASN A 296 -1.43 -5.81 21.97
C ASN A 296 -1.83 -6.52 20.67
N TYR A 297 -0.93 -6.41 19.70
CA TYR A 297 -0.89 -6.85 18.30
C TYR A 297 -2.13 -6.60 17.39
N THR A 298 -1.91 -6.00 16.21
CA THR A 298 -2.86 -6.00 15.05
C THR A 298 -3.36 -7.42 14.71
N GLN A 299 -2.65 -8.42 15.22
CA GLN A 299 -2.82 -9.86 15.08
C GLN A 299 -3.05 -10.48 16.47
N LEU A 300 -4.30 -10.83 16.82
CA LEU A 300 -4.60 -11.51 18.10
C LEU A 300 -3.89 -12.87 18.22
N TYR A 301 -3.47 -13.43 17.09
CA TYR A 301 -2.80 -14.71 16.97
C TYR A 301 -1.53 -14.56 16.13
N GLY A 302 -0.50 -15.32 16.48
CA GLY A 302 0.70 -15.41 15.66
C GLY A 302 0.36 -15.83 14.24
N TYR A 303 1.12 -15.31 13.28
CA TYR A 303 0.99 -15.63 11.86
C TYR A 303 -0.38 -15.27 11.28
N THR A 304 -0.80 -14.00 11.34
CA THR A 304 -2.03 -13.55 10.65
C THR A 304 -1.77 -12.33 9.77
N LEU A 305 -2.57 -12.05 8.73
CA LEU A 305 -2.30 -10.95 7.76
C LEU A 305 -3.30 -9.79 7.85
N HIS A 306 -3.53 -9.28 9.05
CA HIS A 306 -4.72 -8.48 9.35
C HIS A 306 -4.47 -6.98 9.58
N ASN A 307 -3.97 -6.28 8.56
CA ASN A 307 -3.77 -4.84 8.64
C ASN A 307 -4.98 -4.08 8.05
N GLY A 308 -5.47 -3.07 8.76
CA GLY A 308 -6.47 -2.14 8.23
C GLY A 308 -5.82 -1.11 7.31
N PHE A 309 -6.57 -0.65 6.31
CA PHE A 309 -6.11 0.36 5.35
C PHE A 309 -5.88 1.72 6.02
N ARG A 310 -4.93 2.47 5.48
CA ARG A 310 -4.53 3.76 6.04
C ARG A 310 -4.13 4.73 4.93
N SER A 311 -4.49 6.00 5.09
CA SER A 311 -4.11 7.07 4.18
C SER A 311 -3.96 8.39 4.91
N ASN A 312 -3.05 9.24 4.42
CA ASN A 312 -2.94 10.63 4.87
C ASN A 312 -3.91 11.56 4.13
N HIS A 313 -4.65 11.05 3.16
CA HIS A 313 -5.79 11.78 2.61
C HIS A 313 -6.85 11.97 3.70
N VAL A 314 -7.39 13.18 3.80
CA VAL A 314 -8.36 13.53 4.84
C VAL A 314 -9.67 12.78 4.63
N GLY A 315 -10.13 12.05 5.65
CA GLY A 315 -11.46 11.47 5.75
C GLY A 315 -11.66 10.12 5.06
N GLY A 316 -10.60 9.41 4.68
CA GLY A 316 -10.70 8.12 3.99
C GLY A 316 -9.43 7.68 3.28
N ALA A 317 -9.56 6.71 2.37
CA ALA A 317 -8.45 6.15 1.59
C ALA A 317 -8.87 5.83 0.15
N MET A 318 -7.89 5.69 -0.75
CA MET A 318 -8.12 5.29 -2.14
C MET A 318 -8.16 3.77 -2.29
N PHE A 319 -9.06 3.31 -3.16
CA PHE A 319 -9.25 1.90 -3.48
C PHE A 319 -9.44 1.71 -4.97
N THR A 320 -8.89 0.62 -5.50
CA THR A 320 -9.15 0.15 -6.86
C THR A 320 -10.12 -1.01 -6.77
N MET A 321 -11.25 -0.90 -7.48
CA MET A 321 -12.29 -1.92 -7.56
C MET A 321 -11.91 -3.00 -8.59
N GLY A 322 -12.62 -4.13 -8.57
CA GLY A 322 -12.42 -5.24 -9.50
C GLY A 322 -12.64 -4.88 -10.96
N ASP A 323 -13.48 -3.88 -11.26
CA ASP A 323 -13.67 -3.31 -12.60
C ASP A 323 -12.61 -2.26 -12.98
N GLY A 324 -11.62 -2.02 -12.11
CA GLY A 324 -10.55 -1.05 -12.32
C GLY A 324 -10.96 0.40 -12.08
N ALA A 325 -12.17 0.68 -11.59
CA ALA A 325 -12.55 2.00 -11.10
C ALA A 325 -11.75 2.34 -9.82
N VAL A 326 -11.37 3.60 -9.66
CA VAL A 326 -10.73 4.08 -8.43
C VAL A 326 -11.75 4.89 -7.65
N LYS A 327 -11.96 4.50 -6.39
CA LYS A 327 -12.91 5.13 -5.48
C LYS A 327 -12.21 5.61 -4.23
N PHE A 328 -12.63 6.76 -3.73
CA PHE A 328 -12.29 7.19 -2.39
C PHE A 328 -13.38 6.71 -1.44
N ILE A 329 -13.02 5.89 -0.46
CA ILE A 329 -13.95 5.37 0.54
C ILE A 329 -13.68 6.09 1.85
N THR A 330 -14.73 6.64 2.47
CA THR A 330 -14.61 7.42 3.69
C THR A 330 -14.32 6.54 4.90
N ASP A 331 -13.64 7.09 5.90
CA ASP A 331 -13.42 6.40 7.19
C ASP A 331 -14.70 6.28 8.04
N SER A 332 -15.76 6.98 7.66
CA SER A 332 -17.11 6.90 8.23
C SER A 332 -17.99 5.78 7.65
N ILE A 333 -17.49 5.01 6.68
CA ILE A 333 -18.23 3.86 6.13
C ILE A 333 -18.55 2.86 7.24
N ASP A 334 -19.71 2.20 7.14
CA ASP A 334 -20.02 1.06 8.01
C ASP A 334 -18.96 -0.03 7.79
N PHE A 335 -18.14 -0.25 8.82
CA PHE A 335 -17.02 -1.16 8.71
C PHE A 335 -17.47 -2.62 8.70
N ASP A 336 -18.41 -2.97 9.58
CA ASP A 336 -18.73 -4.36 9.90
C ASP A 336 -19.54 -5.04 8.80
N ASP A 337 -20.50 -4.33 8.24
CA ASP A 337 -21.35 -4.86 7.19
C ASP A 337 -20.81 -4.44 5.81
N VAL A 338 -20.72 -3.13 5.56
CA VAL A 338 -20.43 -2.60 4.22
C VAL A 338 -18.98 -2.83 3.79
N PHE A 339 -18.04 -2.30 4.58
CA PHE A 339 -16.65 -2.34 4.17
C PHE A 339 -16.13 -3.77 4.12
N MET A 340 -16.53 -4.64 5.07
CA MET A 340 -16.13 -6.05 5.02
C MET A 340 -16.59 -6.77 3.77
N ALA A 341 -17.85 -6.68 3.31
CA ALA A 341 -18.23 -7.44 2.10
C ALA A 341 -17.59 -6.89 0.83
N MET A 342 -17.24 -5.60 0.79
CA MET A 342 -16.46 -5.08 -0.33
C MET A 342 -15.07 -5.74 -0.46
N ASN A 343 -14.56 -6.41 0.58
CA ASN A 343 -13.29 -7.13 0.52
C ASN A 343 -13.44 -8.60 0.08
N GLY A 344 -14.68 -9.06 -0.16
CA GLY A 344 -15.04 -10.39 -0.64
C GLY A 344 -15.40 -10.41 -2.13
N ARG A 345 -15.10 -11.53 -2.81
CA ARG A 345 -15.44 -11.75 -4.23
C ARG A 345 -16.64 -12.69 -4.42
N ASN A 346 -17.00 -13.48 -3.40
CA ASN A 346 -17.99 -14.55 -3.53
C ASN A 346 -18.82 -14.79 -2.26
N ASP A 347 -19.00 -13.79 -1.40
CA ASP A 347 -19.86 -13.92 -0.21
C ASP A 347 -21.36 -13.80 -0.54
N ARG A 348 -21.69 -13.43 -1.79
CA ARG A 348 -23.04 -13.22 -2.33
C ARG A 348 -23.80 -12.09 -1.65
N PHE A 349 -23.09 -11.20 -0.96
CA PHE A 349 -23.67 -10.01 -0.37
C PHE A 349 -23.74 -8.92 -1.43
N VAL A 350 -24.95 -8.49 -1.79
CA VAL A 350 -25.19 -7.42 -2.75
C VAL A 350 -25.82 -6.24 -2.03
N TYR A 351 -25.16 -5.08 -2.08
CA TYR A 351 -25.67 -3.84 -1.47
C TYR A 351 -26.78 -3.24 -2.33
N GLN A 352 -27.85 -2.76 -1.69
CA GLN A 352 -28.94 -2.03 -2.35
C GLN A 352 -28.79 -0.50 -2.28
N TYR A 353 -27.66 0.02 -1.79
CA TYR A 353 -27.43 1.45 -1.64
C TYR A 353 -26.30 1.93 -2.55
N GLU A 354 -26.58 2.97 -3.33
CA GLU A 354 -25.61 3.68 -4.16
C GLU A 354 -24.77 4.61 -3.26
N PHE A 355 -23.44 4.55 -3.43
CA PHE A 355 -22.46 5.43 -2.76
C PHE A 355 -22.14 6.66 -3.60
#